data_AF-A0A3M5XBB0-F1
#
_entry.id   AF-A0A3M5XBB0-F1
#
_cell.length_a   1.000
_cell.length_b   1.000
_cell.length_c   1.000
_cell.angle_alpha   90.00
_cell.angle_beta   90.00
_cell.angle_gamma   90.00
#
_symmetry.space_group_name_H-M   'P 1'
#
loop_
_entity.id
_entity.type
_entity.pdbx_description
1 polymer ?
#
loop_
_entity_poly.entity_id
_entity_poly.type
_entity_poly.pdbx_seq_one_letter_code
_entity_poly.pdbx_strand_id
1 'polypeptide(L)'
;PETAVPVLKESAEGYLSMMGKFASDRGAALITGVPVREPTGRGEYRYYNGITVTGQGDGTYYKQKLVPFGEYVPLQDLLRGLISFFDLPMSDFARGPNDQALLQAKGYHIAPFICYEVVYPEFAAGLSAQSDLLLTVSNDTWFGTSIGPLQHLQMAQMRALEAGRWMIRATNNGVTALIDPFGKITEQIPQFERGVLYGEVVPMHELTPYLHWRSWPLAIVCLLLFGWALMAARISKTV
;
A
#
# COMPACT_ATOMS: atom_id res chain seq x y z
N PRO A 1 -4.31 9.08 6.32
CA PRO A 1 -4.95 8.17 5.34
C PRO A 1 -4.56 8.59 3.90
N GLU A 2 -5.04 7.89 2.87
CA GLU A 2 -4.79 8.20 1.46
C GLU A 2 -5.40 9.56 1.08
N THR A 3 -4.64 10.39 0.36
CA THR A 3 -5.06 11.73 -0.10
C THR A 3 -5.70 12.59 1.02
N ALA A 4 -5.13 12.54 2.22
CA ALA A 4 -5.62 13.31 3.36
C ALA A 4 -5.42 14.83 3.17
N VAL A 5 -4.36 15.22 2.45
CA VAL A 5 -4.16 16.58 1.96
C VAL A 5 -4.63 16.60 0.50
N PRO A 6 -5.77 17.23 0.17
CA PRO A 6 -6.41 17.07 -1.14
C PRO A 6 -5.79 17.93 -2.25
N VAL A 7 -4.92 18.88 -1.89
CA VAL A 7 -4.19 19.73 -2.85
C VAL A 7 -2.84 19.11 -3.21
N LEU A 8 -2.27 19.51 -4.34
CA LEU A 8 -0.94 19.05 -4.77
C LEU A 8 0.12 19.38 -3.70
N LYS A 9 1.08 18.48 -3.51
CA LYS A 9 2.16 18.62 -2.51
C LYS A 9 2.86 19.98 -2.58
N GLU A 10 3.17 20.46 -3.80
CA GLU A 10 3.76 21.79 -4.04
C GLU A 10 2.88 22.94 -3.53
N SER A 11 1.55 22.83 -3.63
CA SER A 11 0.61 23.82 -3.12
C SER A 11 0.41 23.72 -1.60
N ALA A 12 0.68 22.54 -1.03
CA ALA A 12 0.61 22.29 0.40
C ALA A 12 1.94 22.52 1.15
N GLU A 13 3.02 22.94 0.48
CA GLU A 13 4.36 22.97 1.07
C GLU A 13 4.43 23.81 2.36
N GLY A 14 3.80 25.00 2.36
CA GLY A 14 3.72 25.84 3.56
C GLY A 14 2.96 25.16 4.72
N TYR A 15 1.87 24.46 4.42
CA TYR A 15 1.10 23.72 5.41
C TYR A 15 1.88 22.50 5.94
N LEU A 16 2.49 21.70 5.06
CA LEU A 16 3.28 20.53 5.42
C LEU A 16 4.52 20.90 6.22
N SER A 17 5.14 22.04 5.93
CA SER A 17 6.27 22.58 6.69
C SER A 17 5.85 23.00 8.09
N MET A 18 4.72 23.71 8.22
CA MET A 18 4.16 24.09 9.52
C MET A 18 3.80 22.87 10.37
N MET A 19 3.12 21.88 9.77
CA MET A 19 2.78 20.62 10.44
C MET A 19 4.03 19.79 10.79
N GLY A 20 5.05 19.82 9.93
CA GLY A 20 6.36 19.20 10.17
C GLY A 20 7.04 19.78 11.40
N LYS A 21 7.11 21.11 11.50
CA LYS A 21 7.64 21.78 12.69
C LYS A 21 6.85 21.41 13.95
N PHE A 22 5.52 21.45 13.86
CA PHE A 22 4.64 21.08 14.97
C PHE A 22 4.89 19.64 15.47
N ALA A 23 5.13 18.70 14.55
CA ALA A 23 5.47 17.31 14.87
C ALA A 23 6.88 17.19 15.46
N SER A 24 7.87 17.84 14.86
CA SER A 24 9.26 17.84 15.34
C SER A 24 9.42 18.42 16.75
N ASP A 25 8.73 19.52 17.06
CA ASP A 25 8.74 20.14 18.40
C ASP A 25 8.20 19.19 19.49
N ARG A 26 7.45 18.16 19.10
CA ARG A 26 6.91 17.09 19.97
C ARG A 26 7.67 15.78 19.86
N GLY A 27 8.80 15.77 19.15
CA GLY A 27 9.56 14.56 18.89
C GLY A 27 8.80 13.52 18.07
N ALA A 28 7.93 13.95 17.15
CA ALA A 28 7.09 13.08 16.33
C ALA A 28 7.38 13.25 14.83
N ALA A 29 6.96 12.26 14.05
CA ALA A 29 6.89 12.33 12.59
C ALA A 29 5.41 12.32 12.16
N LEU A 30 5.10 13.01 11.07
CA LEU A 30 3.78 13.00 10.44
C LEU A 30 3.91 12.34 9.06
N ILE A 31 3.18 11.25 8.87
CA ILE A 31 3.10 10.53 7.59
C ILE A 31 1.70 10.74 7.01
N THR A 32 1.60 11.28 5.80
CA THR A 32 0.31 11.65 5.20
C THR A 32 0.26 11.34 3.71
N GLY A 33 -0.92 10.94 3.22
CA GLY A 33 -1.21 10.84 1.79
C GLY A 33 -1.41 12.22 1.18
N VAL A 34 -0.79 12.45 0.02
CA VAL A 34 -0.86 13.71 -0.74
C VAL A 34 -0.61 13.43 -2.24
N PRO A 35 -1.37 14.03 -3.17
CA PRO A 35 -1.07 13.91 -4.59
C PRO A 35 0.20 14.70 -4.93
N VAL A 36 1.08 14.09 -5.71
CA VAL A 36 2.37 14.68 -6.09
C VAL A 36 2.42 14.90 -7.59
N ARG A 37 2.95 16.05 -8.01
CA ARG A 37 3.13 16.40 -9.42
C ARG A 37 4.62 16.54 -9.68
N GLU A 38 5.14 15.83 -10.68
CA GLU A 38 6.54 15.94 -11.11
C GLU A 38 6.64 16.34 -12.59
N PRO A 39 7.55 17.26 -12.96
CA PRO A 39 7.79 17.61 -14.35
C PRO A 39 8.54 16.47 -15.07
N THR A 40 8.15 16.16 -16.31
CA THR A 40 8.76 15.08 -17.12
C THR A 40 9.90 15.56 -18.04
N GLY A 41 10.28 16.83 -17.94
CA GLY A 41 11.31 17.46 -18.77
C GLY A 41 10.84 17.95 -20.15
N ARG A 42 9.61 17.62 -20.59
CA ARG A 42 9.02 18.05 -21.88
C ARG A 42 7.97 19.16 -21.74
N GLY A 43 7.92 19.84 -20.60
CA GLY A 43 6.83 20.77 -20.27
C GLY A 43 5.52 20.07 -19.87
N GLU A 44 5.53 18.74 -19.77
CA GLU A 44 4.43 17.93 -19.25
C GLU A 44 4.66 17.58 -17.78
N TYR A 45 3.58 17.20 -17.11
CA TYR A 45 3.59 16.78 -15.71
C TYR A 45 3.08 15.36 -15.58
N ARG A 46 3.63 14.60 -14.64
CA ARG A 46 3.07 13.35 -14.16
C ARG A 46 2.49 13.55 -12.77
N TYR A 47 1.32 12.95 -12.55
CA TYR A 47 0.65 12.96 -11.26
C TYR A 47 0.85 11.60 -10.60
N TYR A 48 1.10 11.59 -9.30
CA TYR A 48 1.30 10.39 -8.50
C TYR A 48 0.40 10.42 -7.28
N ASN A 49 -0.18 9.27 -6.95
CA ASN A 49 -0.78 9.05 -5.64
C ASN A 49 0.36 8.77 -4.65
N GLY A 50 0.57 9.68 -3.70
CA GLY A 50 1.77 9.70 -2.88
C GLY A 50 1.52 9.63 -1.38
N ILE A 51 2.53 9.14 -0.64
CA ILE A 51 2.68 9.30 0.81
C ILE A 51 3.94 10.11 1.06
N THR A 52 3.89 11.10 1.94
CA THR A 52 5.07 11.87 2.33
C THR A 52 5.23 11.92 3.85
N VAL A 53 6.46 12.01 4.31
CA VAL A 53 6.81 12.19 5.72
C VAL A 53 7.32 13.61 5.96
N THR A 54 6.91 14.21 7.08
CA THR A 54 7.41 15.48 7.59
C THR A 54 7.65 15.39 9.11
N GLY A 55 8.44 16.29 9.68
CA GLY A 55 8.82 16.23 11.10
C GLY A 55 10.08 15.40 11.34
N GLN A 56 10.08 14.49 12.33
CA GLN A 56 11.20 13.57 12.59
C GLN A 56 11.23 12.37 11.63
N GLY A 57 11.29 12.64 10.33
CA GLY A 57 11.34 11.64 9.29
C GLY A 57 11.36 12.28 7.91
N ASP A 58 11.58 11.44 6.91
CA ASP A 58 11.74 11.86 5.52
C ASP A 58 11.31 10.75 4.56
N GLY A 59 11.23 11.11 3.28
CA GLY A 59 10.82 10.23 2.21
C GLY A 59 9.47 10.59 1.61
N THR A 60 9.33 10.27 0.33
CA THR A 60 8.07 10.31 -0.40
C THR A 60 7.98 9.03 -1.21
N TYR A 61 6.84 8.37 -1.11
CA TYR A 61 6.54 7.15 -1.84
C TYR A 61 5.39 7.40 -2.82
N TYR A 62 5.52 6.88 -4.03
CA TYR A 62 4.56 6.93 -5.12
C TYR A 62 3.99 5.53 -5.38
N LYS A 63 2.66 5.44 -5.45
CA LYS A 63 1.94 4.19 -5.71
C LYS A 63 2.45 3.49 -6.97
N GLN A 64 2.82 2.22 -6.86
CA GLN A 64 3.30 1.38 -7.96
C GLN A 64 2.19 0.52 -8.57
N LYS A 65 1.29 -0.03 -7.74
CA LYS A 65 0.15 -0.84 -8.21
C LYS A 65 -1.13 0.00 -8.24
N LEU A 66 -1.39 0.59 -9.40
CA LEU A 66 -2.59 1.37 -9.65
C LEU A 66 -3.83 0.48 -9.85
N VAL A 67 -4.99 0.98 -9.45
CA VAL A 67 -6.29 0.34 -9.64
C VAL A 67 -6.77 0.56 -11.09
N PRO A 68 -6.99 -0.52 -11.87
CA PRO A 68 -7.54 -0.40 -13.22
C PRO A 68 -8.91 0.30 -13.21
N PHE A 69 -9.15 1.19 -14.17
CA PHE A 69 -10.36 1.99 -14.37
C PHE A 69 -10.69 3.01 -13.26
N GLY A 70 -10.00 2.95 -12.11
CA GLY A 70 -10.10 3.97 -11.06
C GLY A 70 -9.00 5.03 -11.18
N GLU A 71 -7.74 4.59 -11.29
CA GLU A 71 -6.56 5.46 -11.28
C GLU A 71 -5.88 5.56 -12.66
N TYR A 72 -6.13 4.60 -13.54
CA TYR A 72 -5.69 4.62 -14.93
C TYR A 72 -6.64 3.82 -15.83
N VAL A 73 -6.64 4.10 -17.14
CA VAL A 73 -7.41 3.34 -18.13
C VAL A 73 -6.48 2.32 -18.83
N PRO A 74 -6.67 1.00 -18.65
CA PRO A 74 -5.95 -0.01 -19.44
C PRO A 74 -6.22 0.18 -20.93
N LEU A 75 -5.19 0.02 -21.79
CA LEU A 75 -5.33 0.19 -23.24
C LEU A 75 -5.96 1.55 -23.63
N GLN A 76 -5.54 2.63 -22.96
CA GLN A 76 -6.09 3.97 -23.16
C GLN A 76 -6.15 4.40 -24.64
N ASP A 77 -5.17 4.02 -25.46
CA ASP A 77 -5.11 4.37 -26.88
C ASP A 77 -6.26 3.74 -27.69
N LEU A 78 -6.88 2.67 -27.19
CA LEU A 78 -8.01 1.98 -27.80
C LEU A 78 -9.34 2.32 -27.11
N LEU A 79 -9.33 2.50 -25.78
CA LEU A 79 -10.55 2.64 -24.97
C LEU A 79 -10.99 4.08 -24.72
N ARG A 80 -10.08 5.06 -24.77
CA ARG A 80 -10.39 6.47 -24.56
C ARG A 80 -11.18 7.00 -25.77
N GLY A 81 -12.31 7.68 -25.52
CA GLY A 81 -13.24 8.13 -26.57
C GLY A 81 -14.36 7.16 -26.97
N LEU A 82 -14.42 5.94 -26.42
CA LEU A 82 -15.55 5.02 -26.66
C LEU A 82 -16.80 5.36 -25.84
N ILE A 83 -16.63 5.66 -24.55
CA ILE A 83 -17.70 6.14 -23.66
C ILE A 83 -17.13 7.17 -22.69
N SER A 84 -17.95 8.14 -22.27
CA SER A 84 -17.58 9.24 -21.37
C SER A 84 -16.99 8.79 -20.03
N PHE A 85 -17.24 7.55 -19.62
CA PHE A 85 -16.64 6.91 -18.45
C PHE A 85 -15.11 6.79 -18.54
N PHE A 86 -14.54 6.62 -19.75
CA PHE A 86 -13.09 6.48 -19.97
C PHE A 86 -12.35 7.82 -20.13
N ASP A 87 -13.07 8.94 -20.15
CA ASP A 87 -12.50 10.28 -20.31
C ASP A 87 -12.44 11.07 -19.00
N LEU A 88 -12.64 10.42 -17.86
CA LEU A 88 -12.63 11.08 -16.55
C LEU A 88 -11.24 11.68 -16.24
N PRO A 89 -11.16 12.96 -15.82
CA PRO A 89 -9.90 13.66 -15.57
C PRO A 89 -9.09 13.13 -14.37
N MET A 90 -9.67 12.25 -13.54
CA MET A 90 -8.98 11.57 -12.42
C MET A 90 -8.24 10.28 -12.83
N SER A 91 -8.24 9.91 -14.12
CA SER A 91 -7.70 8.64 -14.63
C SER A 91 -6.24 8.69 -15.12
N ASP A 92 -5.44 9.65 -14.62
CA ASP A 92 -4.09 9.92 -15.16
C ASP A 92 -2.99 9.91 -14.09
N PHE A 93 -3.12 9.01 -13.10
CA PHE A 93 -2.00 8.76 -12.19
C PHE A 93 -0.94 7.88 -12.89
N ALA A 94 0.31 8.31 -12.78
CA ALA A 94 1.47 7.56 -13.20
C ALA A 94 1.87 6.54 -12.13
N ARG A 95 2.45 5.42 -12.58
CA ARG A 95 3.05 4.42 -11.70
C ARG A 95 4.36 4.94 -11.13
N GLY A 96 4.52 4.81 -9.82
CA GLY A 96 5.79 5.07 -9.13
C GLY A 96 6.94 4.18 -9.62
N PRO A 97 8.20 4.63 -9.51
CA PRO A 97 9.38 3.82 -9.83
C PRO A 97 9.46 2.54 -9.00
N ASN A 98 10.16 1.50 -9.48
CA ASN A 98 10.29 0.24 -8.75
C ASN A 98 11.34 0.29 -7.62
N ASP A 99 12.32 1.18 -7.73
CA ASP A 99 13.51 1.34 -6.88
C ASP A 99 13.32 2.42 -5.79
N GLN A 100 12.08 2.65 -5.37
CA GLN A 100 11.78 3.63 -4.35
C GLN A 100 12.30 3.21 -2.98
N ALA A 101 12.89 4.17 -2.28
CA ALA A 101 13.27 4.00 -0.88
C ALA A 101 12.04 3.82 0.02
N LEU A 102 12.24 3.16 1.16
CA LEU A 102 11.26 3.10 2.23
C LEU A 102 11.08 4.49 2.86
N LEU A 103 9.95 4.69 3.55
CA LEU A 103 9.77 5.89 4.36
C LEU A 103 10.63 5.76 5.62
N GLN A 104 11.22 6.86 6.07
CA GLN A 104 11.95 6.91 7.33
C GLN A 104 11.16 7.77 8.32
N ALA A 105 10.92 7.24 9.51
CA ALA A 105 10.34 8.00 10.61
C ALA A 105 10.90 7.51 11.93
N LYS A 106 11.30 8.45 12.79
CA LYS A 106 11.82 8.15 14.13
C LYS A 106 13.04 7.20 14.14
N GLY A 107 13.79 7.14 13.03
CA GLY A 107 14.95 6.26 12.86
C GLY A 107 14.62 4.84 12.39
N TYR A 108 13.35 4.55 12.08
CA TYR A 108 12.91 3.25 11.57
C TYR A 108 12.50 3.34 10.10
N HIS A 109 12.68 2.23 9.39
CA HIS A 109 12.24 2.07 8.02
C HIS A 109 10.79 1.55 7.99
N ILE A 110 9.94 2.21 7.23
CA ILE A 110 8.52 1.89 7.14
C ILE A 110 8.20 1.52 5.69
N ALA A 111 7.66 0.32 5.48
CA ALA A 111 7.14 -0.11 4.19
C ALA A 111 5.78 0.53 3.91
N PRO A 112 5.68 1.45 2.93
CA PRO A 112 4.42 2.09 2.59
C PRO A 112 3.61 1.24 1.60
N PHE A 113 2.31 1.14 1.83
CA PHE A 113 1.35 0.57 0.90
C PHE A 113 0.17 1.52 0.73
N ILE A 114 -0.15 1.90 -0.50
CA ILE A 114 -1.32 2.73 -0.77
C ILE A 114 -2.49 1.85 -1.23
N CYS A 115 -3.58 1.87 -0.45
CA CYS A 115 -4.84 1.24 -0.78
C CYS A 115 -4.63 -0.24 -1.18
N TYR A 116 -5.02 -0.60 -2.40
CA TYR A 116 -5.02 -1.95 -2.93
C TYR A 116 -3.62 -2.58 -3.08
N GLU A 117 -2.52 -1.84 -2.88
CA GLU A 117 -1.17 -2.42 -2.92
C GLU A 117 -0.95 -3.55 -1.93
N VAL A 118 -1.63 -3.49 -0.78
CA VAL A 118 -1.51 -4.46 0.31
C VAL A 118 -2.00 -5.86 -0.08
N VAL A 119 -2.80 -5.99 -1.14
CA VAL A 119 -3.34 -7.29 -1.56
C VAL A 119 -2.37 -8.08 -2.46
N TYR A 120 -1.30 -7.45 -2.96
CA TYR A 120 -0.31 -8.10 -3.82
C TYR A 120 0.79 -8.72 -2.97
N PRO A 121 0.82 -10.05 -2.78
CA PRO A 121 1.61 -10.64 -1.72
C PRO A 121 3.12 -10.50 -1.94
N GLU A 122 3.58 -10.82 -3.15
CA GLU A 122 5.00 -10.71 -3.52
C GLU A 122 5.52 -9.28 -3.54
N PHE A 123 4.66 -8.35 -3.97
CA PHE A 123 4.96 -6.93 -3.93
C PHE A 123 5.14 -6.45 -2.49
N ALA A 124 4.17 -6.75 -1.63
CA ALA A 124 4.19 -6.36 -0.24
C ALA A 124 5.41 -6.93 0.48
N ALA A 125 5.69 -8.22 0.30
CA ALA A 125 6.84 -8.87 0.88
C ALA A 125 8.17 -8.21 0.44
N GLY A 126 8.25 -7.65 -0.79
CA GLY A 126 9.43 -6.98 -1.32
C GLY A 126 9.87 -5.80 -0.46
N LEU A 127 8.90 -4.94 -0.12
CA LEU A 127 9.09 -3.79 0.76
C LEU A 127 9.23 -4.24 2.22
N SER A 128 8.41 -5.19 2.68
CA SER A 128 8.42 -5.67 4.06
C SER A 128 9.78 -6.21 4.52
N ALA A 129 10.49 -6.92 3.64
CA ALA A 129 11.79 -7.53 3.95
C ALA A 129 12.87 -6.52 4.35
N GLN A 130 12.75 -5.26 3.93
CA GLN A 130 13.74 -4.21 4.20
C GLN A 130 13.25 -3.20 5.27
N SER A 131 12.05 -3.40 5.81
CA SER A 131 11.40 -2.47 6.74
C SER A 131 11.43 -2.97 8.17
N ASP A 132 11.16 -2.08 9.13
CA ASP A 132 10.93 -2.41 10.53
C ASP A 132 9.43 -2.45 10.87
N LEU A 133 8.63 -1.68 10.13
CA LEU A 133 7.17 -1.54 10.29
C LEU A 133 6.47 -1.52 8.93
N LEU A 134 5.20 -1.94 8.91
CA LEU A 134 4.34 -1.79 7.74
C LEU A 134 3.37 -0.63 7.97
N LEU A 135 3.13 0.16 6.92
CA LEU A 135 2.12 1.21 6.92
C LEU A 135 1.24 1.06 5.69
N THR A 136 -0.07 0.97 5.90
CA THR A 136 -1.04 1.10 4.81
C THR A 136 -1.92 2.32 5.01
N VAL A 137 -1.98 3.17 3.98
CA VAL A 137 -2.93 4.28 3.92
C VAL A 137 -3.96 3.99 2.83
N SER A 138 -5.25 4.06 3.15
CA SER A 138 -6.32 3.73 2.20
C SER A 138 -7.45 4.74 2.27
N ASN A 139 -8.23 4.83 1.19
CA ASN A 139 -9.54 5.42 1.17
C ASN A 139 -10.56 4.36 0.71
N ASP A 140 -11.14 3.63 1.67
CA ASP A 140 -12.08 2.54 1.38
C ASP A 140 -13.52 3.04 1.08
N THR A 141 -13.73 4.36 0.95
CA THR A 141 -15.05 4.95 0.65
C THR A 141 -15.67 4.38 -0.62
N TRP A 142 -14.84 3.97 -1.59
CA TRP A 142 -15.27 3.38 -2.85
C TRP A 142 -16.06 2.07 -2.70
N PHE A 143 -15.82 1.32 -1.61
CA PHE A 143 -16.57 0.11 -1.31
C PHE A 143 -17.83 0.38 -0.48
N GLY A 144 -18.00 1.60 0.05
CA GLY A 144 -19.13 1.98 0.89
C GLY A 144 -19.31 1.07 2.10
N THR A 145 -20.56 0.86 2.51
CA THR A 145 -20.97 0.01 3.64
C THR A 145 -21.02 -1.49 3.29
N SER A 146 -20.35 -1.91 2.22
CA SER A 146 -20.31 -3.31 1.80
C SER A 146 -19.27 -4.12 2.59
N ILE A 147 -19.11 -5.40 2.23
CA ILE A 147 -18.09 -6.30 2.79
C ILE A 147 -16.67 -6.01 2.27
N GLY A 148 -16.52 -5.13 1.25
CA GLY A 148 -15.23 -4.84 0.61
C GLY A 148 -14.13 -4.40 1.57
N PRO A 149 -14.37 -3.41 2.46
CA PRO A 149 -13.35 -2.97 3.43
C PRO A 149 -12.93 -4.08 4.40
N LEU A 150 -13.84 -5.00 4.73
CA LEU A 150 -13.55 -6.12 5.63
C LEU A 150 -12.67 -7.19 4.96
N GLN A 151 -12.93 -7.49 3.69
CA GLN A 151 -12.05 -8.37 2.89
C GLN A 151 -10.66 -7.73 2.70
N HIS A 152 -10.63 -6.43 2.44
CA HIS A 152 -9.38 -5.68 2.30
C HIS A 152 -8.56 -5.69 3.60
N LEU A 153 -9.22 -5.52 4.76
CA LEU A 153 -8.59 -5.64 6.07
C LEU A 153 -8.00 -7.04 6.30
N GLN A 154 -8.74 -8.10 5.97
CA GLN A 154 -8.26 -9.47 6.14
C GLN A 154 -6.96 -9.73 5.35
N MET A 155 -6.86 -9.20 4.13
CA MET A 155 -5.62 -9.30 3.33
C MET A 155 -4.47 -8.49 3.94
N ALA A 156 -4.77 -7.33 4.53
CA ALA A 156 -3.79 -6.53 5.26
C ALA A 156 -3.27 -7.25 6.52
N GLN A 157 -4.15 -7.92 7.26
CA GLN A 157 -3.76 -8.79 8.38
C GLN A 157 -2.80 -9.90 7.95
N MET A 158 -3.06 -10.50 6.79
CA MET A 158 -2.17 -11.52 6.23
C MET A 158 -0.78 -10.97 5.91
N ARG A 159 -0.65 -9.71 5.45
CA ARG A 159 0.67 -9.10 5.21
C ARG A 159 1.48 -8.95 6.49
N ALA A 160 0.85 -8.54 7.60
CA ALA A 160 1.50 -8.43 8.89
C ALA A 160 1.99 -9.79 9.39
N LEU A 161 1.14 -10.83 9.30
CA LEU A 161 1.47 -12.21 9.65
C LEU A 161 2.64 -12.76 8.81
N GLU A 162 2.57 -12.61 7.49
CA GLU A 162 3.59 -13.12 6.58
C GLU A 162 4.94 -12.43 6.76
N ALA A 163 4.92 -11.11 7.02
CA ALA A 163 6.14 -10.35 7.24
C ALA A 163 6.68 -10.48 8.67
N GLY A 164 5.88 -10.95 9.63
CA GLY A 164 6.24 -10.91 11.04
C GLY A 164 6.47 -9.49 11.55
N ARG A 165 5.71 -8.52 11.03
CA ARG A 165 5.85 -7.10 11.33
C ARG A 165 4.53 -6.48 11.75
N TRP A 166 4.60 -5.52 12.67
CA TRP A 166 3.47 -4.68 13.00
C TRP A 166 3.01 -3.87 11.79
N MET A 167 1.69 -3.76 11.60
CA MET A 167 1.09 -2.92 10.57
C MET A 167 0.23 -1.82 11.19
N ILE A 168 0.49 -0.59 10.77
CA ILE A 168 -0.37 0.56 11.00
C ILE A 168 -1.28 0.72 9.78
N ARG A 169 -2.59 0.55 9.95
CA ARG A 169 -3.59 0.77 8.89
C ARG A 169 -4.39 2.03 9.17
N ALA A 170 -4.20 3.06 8.33
CA ALA A 170 -4.90 4.34 8.44
C ALA A 170 -5.82 4.57 7.25
N THR A 171 -7.14 4.55 7.48
CA THR A 171 -8.15 4.71 6.43
C THR A 171 -8.98 6.00 6.60
N ASN A 172 -9.60 6.48 5.53
CA ASN A 172 -10.47 7.66 5.59
C ASN A 172 -11.78 7.38 6.37
N ASN A 173 -12.49 6.33 6.00
CA ASN A 173 -13.75 5.90 6.62
C ASN A 173 -13.88 4.37 6.75
N GLY A 174 -12.86 3.63 6.30
CA GLY A 174 -12.80 2.18 6.40
C GLY A 174 -12.39 1.72 7.79
N VAL A 175 -11.87 0.49 7.88
CA VAL A 175 -11.34 -0.01 9.16
C VAL A 175 -9.93 0.54 9.36
N THR A 176 -9.79 1.44 10.34
CA THR A 176 -8.50 1.92 10.85
C THR A 176 -8.11 1.10 12.06
N ALA A 177 -6.92 0.49 12.02
CA ALA A 177 -6.50 -0.51 13.00
C ALA A 177 -4.97 -0.61 13.14
N LEU A 178 -4.53 -1.15 14.27
CA LEU A 178 -3.19 -1.67 14.48
C LEU A 178 -3.24 -3.20 14.43
N ILE A 179 -2.29 -3.80 13.72
CA ILE A 179 -2.22 -5.24 13.51
C ILE A 179 -0.85 -5.74 13.97
N ASP A 180 -0.84 -6.76 14.84
CA ASP A 180 0.38 -7.34 15.37
C ASP A 180 1.10 -8.26 14.36
N PRO A 181 2.34 -8.72 14.66
CA PRO A 181 3.10 -9.65 13.82
C PRO A 181 2.45 -11.03 13.59
N PHE A 182 1.37 -11.34 14.31
CA PHE A 182 0.60 -12.58 14.15
C PHE A 182 -0.69 -12.35 13.35
N GLY A 183 -0.86 -11.16 12.75
CA GLY A 183 -2.03 -10.79 11.97
C GLY A 183 -3.27 -10.50 12.80
N LYS A 184 -3.15 -10.31 14.12
CA LYS A 184 -4.28 -9.99 15.00
C LYS A 184 -4.44 -8.49 15.12
N ILE A 185 -5.70 -8.04 15.11
CA ILE A 185 -6.04 -6.64 15.38
C ILE A 185 -5.88 -6.41 16.89
N THR A 186 -5.03 -5.47 17.27
CA THR A 186 -4.82 -5.09 18.68
C THR A 186 -5.69 -3.90 19.05
N GLU A 187 -5.81 -2.95 18.13
CA GLU A 187 -6.58 -1.72 18.31
C GLU A 187 -7.36 -1.41 17.03
N GLN A 188 -8.60 -0.94 17.16
CA GLN A 188 -9.43 -0.53 16.02
C GLN A 188 -10.44 0.55 16.42
N ILE A 189 -10.82 1.38 15.45
CA ILE A 189 -11.94 2.32 15.59
C ILE A 189 -13.10 1.96 14.65
N PRO A 190 -14.35 2.32 15.00
CA PRO A 190 -15.51 2.09 14.15
C PRO A 190 -15.37 2.74 12.76
N GLN A 191 -15.96 2.11 11.75
CA GLN A 191 -16.05 2.65 10.40
C GLN A 191 -17.04 3.81 10.33
N PHE A 192 -16.89 4.68 9.33
CA PHE A 192 -17.79 5.81 9.06
C PHE A 192 -17.93 6.84 10.19
N GLU A 193 -17.03 6.79 11.17
CA GLU A 193 -16.97 7.74 12.27
C GLU A 193 -15.68 8.56 12.22
N ARG A 194 -15.75 9.81 12.65
CA ARG A 194 -14.56 10.64 12.83
C ARG A 194 -13.91 10.24 14.15
N GLY A 195 -12.80 9.52 14.06
CA GLY A 195 -12.02 9.08 15.22
C GLY A 195 -10.52 9.29 15.06
N VAL A 196 -9.81 9.19 16.18
CA VAL A 196 -8.34 9.08 16.22
C VAL A 196 -8.03 7.81 16.98
N LEU A 197 -7.27 6.91 16.35
CA LEU A 197 -6.78 5.71 17.02
C LEU A 197 -5.43 6.00 17.67
N TYR A 198 -5.31 5.68 18.95
CA TYR A 198 -4.06 5.71 19.71
C TYR A 198 -3.66 4.28 20.04
N GLY A 199 -2.36 3.99 19.99
CA GLY A 199 -1.83 2.68 20.35
C GLY A 199 -0.33 2.61 20.12
N GLU A 200 0.26 1.49 20.50
CA GLU A 200 1.70 1.25 20.41
C GLU A 200 1.99 0.14 19.40
N VAL A 201 3.10 0.29 18.68
CA VAL A 201 3.62 -0.73 17.77
C VAL A 201 5.11 -0.93 18.04
N VAL A 202 5.60 -2.15 17.80
CA VAL A 202 7.00 -2.50 18.05
C VAL A 202 7.71 -2.72 16.71
N PRO A 203 8.79 -2.00 16.40
CA PRO A 203 9.63 -2.27 15.24
C PRO A 203 10.18 -3.70 15.30
N MET A 204 10.18 -4.41 14.18
CA MET A 204 10.62 -5.81 14.08
C MET A 204 11.78 -5.89 13.09
N HIS A 205 12.86 -6.62 13.41
CA HIS A 205 14.04 -6.69 12.54
C HIS A 205 14.25 -8.06 11.87
N GLU A 206 13.81 -9.13 12.50
CA GLU A 206 13.99 -10.49 11.97
C GLU A 206 13.18 -10.72 10.69
N LEU A 207 13.66 -11.67 9.87
CA LEU A 207 12.98 -12.11 8.66
C LEU A 207 12.22 -13.41 8.90
N THR A 208 10.99 -13.48 8.41
CA THR A 208 10.23 -14.74 8.40
C THR A 208 10.71 -15.66 7.28
N PRO A 209 10.45 -16.97 7.37
CA PRO A 209 10.66 -17.91 6.27
C PRO A 209 10.06 -17.44 4.93
N TYR A 210 8.87 -16.83 4.99
CA TYR A 210 8.23 -16.30 3.79
C TYR A 210 8.99 -15.13 3.19
N LEU A 211 9.54 -14.21 3.99
CA LEU A 211 10.34 -13.10 3.45
C LEU A 211 11.66 -13.57 2.82
N HIS A 212 12.23 -14.69 3.30
CA HIS A 212 13.42 -15.31 2.70
C HIS A 212 13.14 -16.01 1.37
N TRP A 213 12.13 -16.89 1.32
CA TRP A 213 11.92 -17.77 0.16
C TRP A 213 10.76 -17.36 -0.74
N ARG A 214 9.93 -16.43 -0.30
CA ARG A 214 8.71 -16.01 -1.02
C ARG A 214 7.82 -17.21 -1.34
N SER A 215 7.07 -17.14 -2.44
CA SER A 215 6.25 -18.23 -2.95
C SER A 215 7.04 -19.37 -3.63
N TRP A 216 8.37 -19.31 -3.73
CA TRP A 216 9.15 -20.34 -4.43
C TRP A 216 8.95 -21.78 -3.91
N PRO A 217 8.96 -22.04 -2.59
CA PRO A 217 8.73 -23.39 -2.09
C PRO A 217 7.36 -23.93 -2.50
N LEU A 218 6.33 -23.08 -2.47
CA LEU A 218 4.98 -23.45 -2.91
C LEU A 218 4.93 -23.71 -4.43
N ALA A 219 5.57 -22.85 -5.23
CA ALA A 219 5.64 -23.02 -6.68
C ALA A 219 6.29 -24.35 -7.07
N ILE A 220 7.37 -24.75 -6.38
CA ILE A 220 8.03 -26.04 -6.58
C ILE A 220 7.07 -27.20 -6.27
N VAL A 221 6.37 -27.16 -5.14
CA VAL A 221 5.37 -28.18 -4.77
C VAL A 221 4.26 -28.26 -5.83
N CYS A 222 3.72 -27.12 -6.27
CA CYS A 222 2.71 -27.08 -7.33
C CYS A 222 3.21 -27.70 -8.64
N LEU A 223 4.44 -27.41 -9.06
CA LEU A 223 5.04 -27.98 -10.27
C LEU A 223 5.22 -29.49 -10.16
N LEU A 224 5.66 -29.99 -9.01
CA LEU A 224 5.81 -31.43 -8.76
C LEU A 224 4.47 -32.16 -8.80
N LEU A 225 3.44 -31.61 -8.15
CA LEU A 225 2.09 -32.17 -8.18
C LEU A 225 1.49 -32.15 -9.59
N PHE A 226 1.72 -31.08 -10.35
CA PHE A 226 1.27 -30.98 -11.73
C PHE A 226 1.97 -32.00 -12.62
N GLY A 227 3.30 -32.15 -12.49
CA GLY A 227 4.07 -33.18 -13.19
C GLY A 227 3.58 -34.60 -12.86
N TRP A 228 3.31 -34.88 -11.58
CA TRP A 228 2.76 -36.15 -11.15
C TRP A 228 1.38 -36.43 -11.77
N ALA A 229 0.48 -35.45 -11.76
CA ALA A 229 -0.85 -35.58 -12.35
C ALA A 229 -0.78 -35.88 -13.86
N LEU A 230 0.14 -35.23 -14.59
CA LEU A 230 0.36 -35.50 -16.01
C LEU A 230 0.88 -36.91 -16.27
N MET A 231 1.81 -37.40 -15.45
CA MET A 231 2.32 -38.78 -15.56
C MET A 231 1.23 -39.80 -15.25
N ALA A 232 0.48 -39.62 -14.16
CA ALA A 232 -0.61 -40.50 -13.78
C ALA A 232 -1.72 -40.57 -14.86
N ALA A 233 -2.07 -39.42 -15.45
CA ALA A 233 -3.05 -39.36 -16.53
C ALA A 233 -2.58 -40.04 -17.82
N ARG A 234 -1.27 -40.08 -18.10
CA ARG A 234 -0.71 -40.83 -19.23
C ARG A 234 -0.76 -42.33 -18.98
N ILE A 235 -0.37 -42.78 -17.78
CA ILE A 235 -0.38 -44.21 -17.40
C ILE A 235 -1.81 -44.77 -17.46
N SER A 236 -2.81 -44.01 -16.98
CA SER A 236 -4.23 -44.38 -17.03
C SER A 236 -4.81 -44.46 -18.44
N LYS A 237 -4.19 -43.86 -19.46
CA LYS A 237 -4.65 -43.96 -20.86
C LYS A 237 -3.99 -45.10 -21.64
N THR A 238 -2.91 -45.65 -21.10
CA THR A 238 -2.13 -46.75 -21.71
C THR A 238 -2.48 -48.13 -21.15
N VAL A 239 -3.28 -48.20 -20.09
CA VAL A 239 -3.88 -49.41 -19.52
C VAL A 239 -5.36 -49.44 -19.87
#